data_AF-A0A3M8K9U7-F1
#
_entry.id   AF-A0A3M8K9U7-F1
#
_cell.length_a   1.000
_cell.length_b   1.000
_cell.length_c   1.000
_cell.angle_alpha   90.00
_cell.angle_beta   90.00
_cell.angle_gamma   90.00
#
_symmetry.space_group_name_H-M   'P 1'
#
loop_
_entity.id
_entity.type
_entity.pdbx_description
1 polymer ?
#
loop_
_entity_poly.entity_id
_entity_poly.type
_entity_poly.pdbx_seq_one_letter_code
_entity_poly.pdbx_strand_id
1 'polypeptide(L)' 'MRKDSPRWVEISRSEYDHERAGLDALGGLIPDAAPYRLWTNFEFQDSQGTWNEVDALVLGRGRLH' A
#
# COMPACT_ATOMS: atom_id res chain seq x y z
N MET A 1 -10.44 2.10 3.97
CA MET A 1 -10.51 1.57 2.60
C MET A 1 -10.69 0.08 2.73
N ARG A 2 -11.73 -0.47 2.10
CA ARG A 2 -11.98 -1.91 2.14
C ARG A 2 -11.02 -2.62 1.16
N LYS A 3 -10.67 -3.87 1.46
CA LYS A 3 -9.80 -4.70 0.60
C LYS A 3 -10.35 -4.95 -0.79
N ASP A 4 -11.67 -5.01 -0.92
CA ASP A 4 -12.37 -5.18 -2.20
C ASP A 4 -12.46 -3.88 -3.02
N SER A 5 -11.97 -2.76 -2.48
CA SER A 5 -11.97 -1.49 -3.20
C SER A 5 -10.97 -1.54 -4.36
N PRO A 6 -11.34 -1.07 -5.56
CA PRO A 6 -10.39 -0.89 -6.67
C PRO A 6 -9.33 0.19 -6.40
N ARG A 7 -9.34 0.81 -5.21
CA ARG A 7 -8.34 1.77 -4.74
C ARG A 7 -7.27 1.14 -3.85
N TRP A 8 -7.47 -0.11 -3.41
CA TRP A 8 -6.44 -0.93 -2.77
C TRP A 8 -5.84 -1.85 -3.82
N VAL A 9 -4.51 -1.83 -3.97
CA VAL A 9 -3.78 -2.77 -4.83
C VAL A 9 -2.70 -3.48 -3.99
N GLU A 10 -2.97 -4.73 -3.61
CA GLU A 10 -1.98 -5.61 -2.98
C GLU A 10 -1.18 -6.31 -4.08
N ILE A 11 0.13 -6.06 -4.15
CA ILE A 11 0.99 -6.59 -5.22
C ILE A 11 1.44 -8.01 -4.89
N SER A 12 1.94 -8.21 -3.67
CA SER A 12 2.18 -9.52 -3.11
C SER A 12 1.49 -9.63 -1.76
N ARG A 13 1.11 -10.84 -1.35
CA ARG A 13 0.51 -11.05 -0.04
C ARG A 13 1.61 -11.38 0.97
N SER A 14 1.68 -10.64 2.07
CA SER A 14 2.62 -10.99 3.16
C SER A 14 2.32 -12.39 3.73
N GLU A 15 3.38 -13.16 3.95
CA GLU A 15 3.32 -14.49 4.56
C GLU A 15 3.02 -14.41 6.06
N TYR A 16 3.24 -13.25 6.70
CA TYR A 16 3.09 -13.06 8.13
C TYR A 16 1.72 -12.47 8.52
N ASP A 17 0.99 -13.18 9.37
CA ASP A 17 -0.35 -12.80 9.82
C ASP A 17 -0.41 -11.40 10.46
N HIS A 18 0.64 -11.03 11.21
CA HIS A 18 0.70 -9.76 11.92
C HIS A 18 0.92 -8.57 10.97
N GLU A 19 1.70 -8.74 9.91
CA GLU A 19 1.89 -7.72 8.86
C GLU A 19 0.59 -7.49 8.10
N ARG A 20 -0.10 -8.57 7.72
CA ARG A 20 -1.43 -8.45 7.09
C ARG A 20 -2.42 -7.72 7.99
N ALA A 21 -2.44 -8.03 9.29
CA ALA A 21 -3.29 -7.31 10.24
C ALA A 21 -2.93 -5.82 10.35
N GLY A 22 -1.63 -5.48 10.28
CA GLY A 22 -1.15 -4.11 10.25
C GLY A 22 -1.62 -3.33 9.02
N LEU A 23 -1.52 -3.94 7.83
CA LEU A 23 -1.99 -3.35 6.58
C LEU A 23 -3.52 -3.19 6.58
N ASP A 24 -4.26 -4.11 7.18
CA ASP A 24 -5.71 -4.04 7.33
C ASP A 24 -6.13 -2.86 8.22
N ALA A 25 -5.44 -2.69 9.35
CA ALA A 25 -5.64 -1.56 10.23
C ALA A 25 -5.31 -0.24 9.51
N LEU A 26 -4.18 -0.16 8.81
CA LEU A 26 -3.78 1.02 8.01
C LEU A 26 -4.83 1.35 6.95
N GLY A 27 -5.23 0.35 6.16
CA GLY A 27 -6.26 0.47 5.14
C GLY A 27 -7.55 1.02 5.74
N GLY A 28 -7.97 0.52 6.91
CA GLY A 28 -9.13 0.99 7.66
C GLY A 28 -9.17 2.50 7.95
N LEU A 29 -8.00 3.14 8.07
CA LEU A 29 -7.88 4.58 8.35
C LEU A 29 -7.98 5.46 7.08
N ILE A 30 -7.81 4.89 5.89
CA ILE A 30 -7.76 5.64 4.63
C ILE A 30 -9.17 5.78 4.03
N PRO A 31 -9.63 6.98 3.63
CA PRO A 31 -10.92 7.14 2.96
C PRO A 31 -11.01 6.33 1.66
N ASP A 32 -12.13 5.62 1.46
CA ASP A 32 -12.41 4.91 0.21
C ASP A 32 -13.03 5.83 -0.84
N ALA A 33 -12.29 6.88 -1.21
CA ALA A 33 -12.77 7.93 -2.12
C ALA A 33 -11.60 8.54 -2.90
N ALA A 34 -11.87 9.18 -4.04
CA ALA A 34 -10.83 9.91 -4.75
C ALA A 34 -10.28 11.10 -3.91
N PRO A 35 -8.97 11.40 -3.99
CA PRO A 35 -7.93 10.76 -4.81
C PRO A 35 -7.22 9.58 -4.13
N TYR A 36 -7.70 9.11 -2.97
CA TYR A 36 -6.96 8.15 -2.16
C TYR A 36 -6.75 6.81 -2.87
N ARG A 37 -5.54 6.26 -2.74
CA ARG A 37 -5.14 4.93 -3.20
C ARG A 37 -4.11 4.35 -2.24
N LEU A 38 -4.12 3.03 -2.08
CA LEU A 38 -3.18 2.28 -1.26
C LEU A 38 -2.57 1.17 -2.13
N TRP A 39 -1.24 1.12 -2.21
CA TRP A 39 -0.50 -0.02 -2.74
C TRP A 39 0.26 -0.69 -1.61
N THR A 40 0.30 -2.02 -1.58
CA THR A 40 1.00 -2.76 -0.52
C THR A 40 1.93 -3.84 -1.08
N ASN A 41 3.01 -4.09 -0.35
CA ASN A 41 3.96 -5.20 -0.55
C ASN A 41 4.52 -5.28 -1.97
N PHE A 42 5.15 -4.20 -2.42
CA PHE A 42 5.80 -4.16 -3.73
C PHE A 42 7.28 -3.85 -3.62
N GLU A 43 8.02 -4.35 -4.59
CA GLU A 43 9.43 -4.11 -4.76
C GLU A 43 9.66 -3.38 -6.07
N PHE A 44 10.68 -2.53 -6.10
CA PHE A 44 11.15 -1.88 -7.32
C PHE A 44 12.66 -1.73 -7.31
N GLN A 45 13.24 -1.75 -8.51
CA GLN A 45 14.65 -1.44 -8.69
C GLN A 45 14.80 0.07 -8.94
N ASP A 46 15.72 0.71 -8.22
CA ASP A 46 16.05 2.12 -8.47
C ASP A 46 16.96 2.27 -9.70
N SER A 47 17.27 3.52 -10.07
CA SER A 47 18.13 3.81 -11.23
C SER A 47 19.59 3.34 -11.08
N GLN A 48 20.00 2.94 -9.88
CA GLN A 48 21.33 2.41 -9.58
C GLN A 48 21.35 0.88 -9.52
N GLY A 49 20.21 0.22 -9.74
CA GLY A 49 20.11 -1.24 -9.72
C GLY A 49 19.78 -1.82 -8.33
N THR A 50 19.53 -0.98 -7.32
CA THR A 50 19.22 -1.44 -5.95
C THR A 50 17.76 -1.83 -5.84
N TRP A 51 17.48 -3.00 -5.26
CA TRP A 51 16.13 -3.41 -4.90
C TRP A 51 15.68 -2.70 -3.63
N ASN A 52 14.49 -2.09 -3.70
CA ASN A 52 13.82 -1.44 -2.59
C ASN A 52 12.45 -2.06 -2.38
N GLU A 53 12.09 -2.29 -1.13
CA GLU A 53 10.81 -2.84 -0.71
C GLU A 53 9.95 -1.75 -0.06
N VAL A 54 8.65 -1.77 -0.34
CA VAL A 54 7.66 -0.87 0.26
C VAL A 54 6.46 -1.68 0.73
N ASP A 55 6.27 -1.71 2.05
CA ASP A 55 5.12 -2.36 2.68
C ASP A 55 3.81 -1.67 2.33
N ALA A 56 3.79 -0.33 2.32
CA ALA A 56 2.62 0.47 2.01
C ALA A 56 2.97 1.84 1.41
N LEU A 57 2.30 2.18 0.29
CA LEU A 57 2.32 3.51 -0.32
C LEU A 57 0.90 4.07 -0.39
N VAL A 58 0.68 5.24 0.24
CA VAL A 58 -0.63 5.90 0.27
C VAL A 58 -0.59 7.17 -0.58
N LEU A 59 -1.43 7.22 -1.61
CA LEU A 59 -1.77 8.47 -2.28
C LEU A 59 -2.91 9.13 -1.50
N GLY A 60 -2.75 10.41 -1.15
CA GLY A 60 -3.75 11.18 -0.41
C GLY A 60 -4.09 12.51 -1.08
N ARG A 61 -4.90 13.32 -0.40
CA ARG A 61 -5.15 14.72 -0.78
C ARG A 61 -3.92 15.55 -0.41
N GLY A 62 -2.94 15.61 -1.32
CA GLY A 62 -1.66 16.30 -1.13
C GLY A 62 -0.64 15.91 -2.19
N ARG A 63 0.61 16.34 -2.02
CA ARG A 63 1.75 15.85 -2.82
C ARG A 63 2.20 14.50 -2.26
N LEU A 64 2.70 13.61 -3.13
CA LEU A 64 3.38 12.38 -2.72
C LEU A 64 4.57 12.76 -1.83
N HIS A 65 4.63 12.21 -0.61
CA HIS A 65 5.79 12.29 0.27
C HIS A 65 6.59 11.00 0.14
#